data_AF-A0A1Q8QET3-F1
#
_entry.id   AF-A0A1Q8QET3-F1
#
_cell.length_a   1.000
_cell.length_b   1.000
_cell.length_c   1.000
_cell.angle_alpha   90.00
_cell.angle_beta   90.00
_cell.angle_gamma   90.00
#
_symmetry.space_group_name_H-M   'P 1'
#
loop_
_entity.id
_entity.type
_entity.pdbx_description
1 polymer ?
#
loop_
_entity_poly.entity_id
_entity_poly.type
_entity_poly.pdbx_seq_one_letter_code
_entity_poly.pdbx_strand_id
1 'polypeptide(L)'
;MGHAGIRGVRLLVVVGLVVVGVGLFLALGPPGLLAKSETPDFCASCHVMESQYEAWFHQGAHKRIRCVDCHLPNDNLASHYVWKSIDGMKDVVVFNSGRVPDDIRITDHGKAVVQANCIRCHETAVEMIDQKRYCWDCHRRVMHRNVGVPFTR
;
A
#
# COMPACT_ATOMS: atom_id res chain seq x y z
N MET A 1 22.19 -19.18 35.70
CA MET A 1 21.22 -18.07 35.90
C MET A 1 21.57 -16.75 35.20
N GLY A 2 22.77 -16.56 34.60
CA GLY A 2 23.18 -15.27 34.00
C GLY A 2 22.80 -14.97 32.53
N HIS A 3 22.14 -15.89 31.81
CA HIS A 3 21.87 -15.70 30.36
C HIS A 3 20.60 -14.89 30.06
N ALA A 4 19.65 -14.79 30.99
CA ALA A 4 18.40 -14.06 30.78
C ALA A 4 18.57 -12.53 30.89
N GLY A 5 19.37 -12.05 31.85
CA GLY A 5 19.60 -10.61 32.07
C GLY A 5 20.36 -9.94 30.92
N ILE A 6 21.37 -10.61 30.36
CA ILE A 6 22.17 -10.09 29.24
C ILE A 6 21.33 -10.02 27.95
N ARG A 7 20.41 -10.97 27.75
CA ARG A 7 19.47 -10.96 26.62
C ARG A 7 18.47 -9.80 26.71
N GLY A 8 17.95 -9.49 27.91
CA GLY A 8 17.06 -8.36 28.14
C GLY A 8 17.73 -7.01 27.88
N VAL A 9 18.95 -6.82 28.39
CA VAL A 9 19.74 -5.59 28.16
C VAL A 9 20.08 -5.41 26.67
N ARG A 10 20.47 -6.49 25.97
CA ARG A 10 20.72 -6.45 24.53
C ARG A 10 19.47 -6.07 23.72
N LEU A 11 18.31 -6.62 24.07
CA LEU A 11 17.05 -6.29 23.41
C LEU A 11 16.70 -4.81 23.59
N LEU A 12 16.84 -4.28 24.81
CA LEU A 12 16.58 -2.86 25.10
C LEU A 12 17.53 -1.93 24.33
N VAL A 13 18.81 -2.29 24.23
CA VAL A 13 19.79 -1.52 23.45
C VAL A 13 19.43 -1.52 21.95
N VAL A 14 19.03 -2.67 21.39
CA VAL A 14 18.62 -2.77 19.99
C VAL A 14 17.36 -1.94 19.71
N VAL A 15 16.34 -2.04 20.57
CA VAL A 15 15.11 -1.23 20.45
C VAL A 15 15.44 0.26 20.55
N GLY A 16 16.29 0.65 21.50
CA GLY A 16 16.74 2.04 21.65
C GLY A 16 17.45 2.57 20.40
N LEU A 17 18.35 1.78 19.80
CA LEU A 17 19.03 2.15 18.56
C LEU A 17 18.07 2.28 17.37
N VAL A 18 17.09 1.38 17.26
CA VAL A 18 16.05 1.47 16.21
C VAL A 18 15.22 2.74 16.37
N VAL A 19 14.77 3.05 17.60
CA VAL A 19 13.99 4.26 17.88
C VAL A 19 14.79 5.53 17.56
N VAL A 20 16.06 5.58 17.98
CA VAL A 20 16.96 6.71 17.66
C VAL A 20 17.20 6.82 16.16
N GLY A 21 17.43 5.70 15.47
CA GLY A 21 17.62 5.66 14.02
C GLY A 21 16.39 6.15 13.25
N VAL A 22 15.19 5.70 13.65
CA VAL A 22 13.91 6.16 13.07
C VAL A 22 13.71 7.65 13.38
N GLY A 23 13.97 8.10 14.62
CA GLY A 23 13.86 9.50 15.00
C GLY A 23 14.79 10.41 14.19
N LEU A 24 16.05 10.01 14.01
CA LEU A 24 17.02 10.71 13.15
C LEU A 24 16.59 10.71 11.69
N PHE A 25 16.09 9.58 11.18
CA PHE A 25 15.59 9.49 9.81
C PHE A 25 14.38 10.40 9.56
N LEU A 26 13.46 10.51 10.53
CA LEU A 26 12.33 11.41 10.42
C LEU A 26 12.74 12.90 10.55
N ALA A 27 13.77 13.19 11.36
CA ALA A 27 14.25 14.56 11.58
C ALA A 27 15.18 15.09 10.48
N LEU A 28 16.03 14.22 9.90
CA LEU A 28 17.07 14.57 8.92
C LEU A 28 16.77 14.02 7.52
N GLY A 29 15.73 13.20 7.37
CA GLY A 29 15.32 12.66 6.09
C GLY A 29 14.81 13.74 5.13
N PRO A 30 14.68 13.42 3.83
CA PRO A 30 14.17 14.36 2.84
C PRO A 30 12.78 14.86 3.25
N PRO A 31 12.56 16.20 3.29
CA PRO A 31 11.25 16.73 3.62
C PRO A 31 10.21 16.21 2.64
N GLY A 32 9.08 15.75 3.17
CA GLY A 32 7.99 15.20 2.35
C GLY A 32 8.25 13.82 1.75
N LEU A 33 9.26 13.07 2.21
CA LEU A 33 9.52 11.70 1.73
C LEU A 33 8.27 10.80 1.85
N LEU A 34 7.56 10.88 2.98
CA LEU A 34 6.32 10.13 3.18
C LEU A 34 5.26 10.52 2.15
N ALA A 35 5.02 11.82 1.98
CA ALA A 35 4.07 12.32 0.99
C ALA A 35 4.45 11.92 -0.44
N LYS A 36 5.74 11.98 -0.80
CA LYS A 36 6.25 11.52 -2.10
C LYS A 36 6.05 10.02 -2.28
N SER A 37 6.30 9.21 -1.25
CA SER A 37 6.11 7.75 -1.29
C SER A 37 4.65 7.31 -1.40
N GLU A 38 3.72 8.25 -1.37
CA GLU A 38 2.28 8.03 -1.51
C GLU A 38 1.77 8.52 -2.88
N THR A 39 2.62 9.07 -3.75
CA THR A 39 2.20 9.54 -5.08
C THR A 39 2.12 8.39 -6.10
N PRO A 40 1.23 8.48 -7.09
CA PRO A 40 1.19 7.55 -8.22
C PRO A 40 2.54 7.43 -8.95
N ASP A 41 3.25 8.54 -9.15
CA ASP A 41 4.58 8.55 -9.79
C ASP A 41 5.62 7.74 -9.00
N PHE A 42 5.54 7.76 -7.66
CA PHE A 42 6.41 6.91 -6.85
C PHE A 42 6.07 5.44 -7.04
N CYS A 43 4.79 5.07 -7.08
CA CYS A 43 4.37 3.70 -7.35
C CYS A 43 4.80 3.24 -8.76
N ALA A 44 4.78 4.13 -9.75
CA ALA A 44 5.22 3.88 -11.12
C ALA A 44 6.76 3.89 -11.30
N SER A 45 7.53 4.20 -10.26
CA SER A 45 9.00 4.20 -10.35
C SER A 45 9.61 2.80 -10.56
N CYS A 46 8.84 1.75 -10.29
CA CYS A 46 9.17 0.38 -10.67
C CYS A 46 8.40 0.00 -11.94
N HIS A 47 9.11 -0.44 -12.99
CA HIS A 47 8.50 -0.82 -14.26
C HIS A 47 7.38 -1.88 -14.13
N VAL A 48 7.48 -2.79 -13.15
CA VAL A 48 6.46 -3.83 -12.91
C VAL A 48 5.09 -3.26 -12.56
N MET A 49 5.02 -2.01 -12.12
CA MET A 49 3.78 -1.30 -11.77
C MET A 49 3.23 -0.43 -12.90
N GLU A 50 3.94 -0.28 -14.03
CA GLU A 50 3.57 0.64 -15.11
C GLU A 50 2.16 0.38 -15.66
N SER A 51 1.81 -0.89 -15.89
CA SER A 51 0.46 -1.28 -16.32
C SER A 51 -0.65 -0.85 -15.35
N GLN A 52 -0.36 -0.85 -14.04
CA GLN A 52 -1.32 -0.44 -13.01
C GLN A 52 -1.45 1.08 -12.97
N TYR A 53 -0.34 1.80 -13.15
CA TYR A 53 -0.32 3.25 -13.27
C TYR A 53 -1.09 3.73 -14.51
N GLU A 54 -0.82 3.15 -15.69
CA GLU A 54 -1.54 3.49 -16.92
C GLU A 54 -3.04 3.23 -16.77
N ALA A 55 -3.40 2.11 -16.16
CA ALA A 55 -4.80 1.81 -15.89
C ALA A 55 -5.46 2.82 -14.94
N TRP A 56 -4.76 3.26 -13.90
CA TRP A 56 -5.18 4.34 -13.01
C TRP A 56 -5.30 5.67 -13.76
N PHE A 57 -4.36 6.00 -14.64
CA PHE A 57 -4.35 7.25 -15.40
C PHE A 57 -5.57 7.38 -16.32
N HIS A 58 -6.02 6.25 -16.89
CA HIS A 58 -7.22 6.17 -17.71
C HIS A 58 -8.52 6.02 -16.88
N GLN A 59 -8.43 5.94 -15.56
CA GLN A 59 -9.59 5.71 -14.69
C GLN A 59 -10.32 7.01 -14.32
N GLY A 60 -11.18 7.49 -15.22
CA GLY A 60 -12.25 8.49 -14.97
C GLY A 60 -12.00 9.48 -13.81
N ALA A 61 -12.82 9.40 -12.77
CA ALA A 61 -12.69 10.25 -11.57
C ALA A 61 -11.55 9.83 -10.62
N HIS A 62 -11.12 8.56 -10.65
CA HIS A 62 -10.13 8.03 -9.72
C HIS A 62 -8.68 8.36 -10.12
N LYS A 63 -8.42 8.83 -11.34
CA LYS A 63 -7.11 9.36 -11.74
C LYS A 63 -6.66 10.62 -10.97
N ARG A 64 -7.52 11.14 -10.08
CA ARG A 64 -7.26 12.32 -9.24
C ARG A 64 -6.95 11.96 -7.79
N ILE A 65 -7.06 10.67 -7.42
CA ILE A 65 -6.72 10.18 -6.08
C ILE A 65 -5.45 9.33 -6.15
N ARG A 66 -4.78 9.15 -5.01
CA ARG A 66 -3.52 8.41 -4.94
C ARG A 66 -3.77 6.91 -4.87
N CYS A 67 -2.79 6.10 -5.28
CA CYS A 67 -2.84 4.64 -5.18
C CYS A 67 -3.15 4.19 -3.74
N VAL A 68 -2.51 4.84 -2.75
CA VAL A 68 -2.66 4.54 -1.33
C VAL A 68 -4.06 4.84 -0.77
N ASP A 69 -4.83 5.71 -1.41
CA ASP A 69 -6.19 6.04 -0.95
C ASP A 69 -7.15 4.85 -1.17
N CYS A 70 -6.81 3.95 -2.10
CA CYS A 70 -7.47 2.67 -2.32
C CYS A 70 -6.73 1.50 -1.68
N HIS A 71 -5.40 1.46 -1.81
CA HIS A 71 -4.59 0.27 -1.52
C HIS A 71 -4.01 0.19 -0.10
N LEU A 72 -4.10 1.24 0.72
CA LEU A 72 -3.71 1.20 2.13
C LEU A 72 -4.91 1.44 3.05
N PRO A 73 -4.89 0.93 4.29
CA PRO A 73 -5.89 1.28 5.29
C PRO A 73 -5.88 2.79 5.55
N ASN A 74 -7.06 3.40 5.59
CA ASN A 74 -7.23 4.83 5.87
C ASN A 74 -8.22 5.06 7.03
N ASP A 75 -8.42 4.05 7.88
CA ASP A 75 -9.24 4.11 9.08
C ASP A 75 -8.55 4.88 10.21
N ASN A 76 -7.22 4.76 10.31
CA ASN A 76 -6.39 5.56 11.19
C ASN A 76 -4.92 5.63 10.71
N LEU A 77 -4.19 6.64 11.17
CA LEU A 77 -2.81 6.90 10.76
C LEU A 77 -1.84 5.78 11.15
N ALA A 78 -2.02 5.14 12.31
CA ALA A 78 -1.11 4.09 12.76
C ALA A 78 -1.23 2.85 11.85
N SER A 79 -2.46 2.39 11.58
CA SER A 79 -2.76 1.31 10.65
C SER A 79 -2.19 1.60 9.25
N HIS A 80 -2.42 2.82 8.75
CA HIS A 80 -1.89 3.25 7.46
C HIS A 80 -0.38 3.06 7.34
N TYR A 81 0.40 3.61 8.29
CA TYR A 81 1.86 3.55 8.23
C TYR A 81 2.45 2.18 8.56
N VAL A 82 1.79 1.39 9.41
CA VAL A 82 2.16 -0.01 9.65
C VAL A 82 2.05 -0.81 8.36
N TRP A 83 0.89 -0.76 7.69
CA TRP A 83 0.67 -1.49 6.45
C TRP A 83 1.49 -0.95 5.28
N LYS A 84 1.68 0.38 5.20
CA LYS A 84 2.61 0.99 4.24
C LYS A 84 4.01 0.41 4.34
N SER A 85 4.48 0.19 5.57
CA SER A 85 5.82 -0.36 5.84
C SER A 85 5.88 -1.85 5.50
N ILE A 86 4.85 -2.63 5.88
CA ILE A 86 4.78 -4.08 5.62
C ILE A 86 4.71 -4.34 4.10
N ASP A 87 3.75 -3.72 3.42
CA ASP A 87 3.53 -3.94 1.99
C ASP A 87 4.68 -3.36 1.16
N GLY A 88 5.15 -2.15 1.48
CA GLY A 88 6.30 -1.55 0.80
C GLY A 88 7.57 -2.39 0.95
N MET A 89 7.86 -2.93 2.14
CA MET A 89 9.01 -3.80 2.35
C MET A 89 8.87 -5.12 1.57
N LYS A 90 7.67 -5.72 1.59
CA LYS A 90 7.38 -6.92 0.82
C LYS A 90 7.62 -6.69 -0.68
N ASP A 91 7.10 -5.59 -1.23
CA ASP A 91 7.24 -5.26 -2.65
C ASP A 91 8.70 -5.06 -3.06
N VAL A 92 9.48 -4.35 -2.24
CA VAL A 92 10.93 -4.18 -2.45
C VAL A 92 11.65 -5.53 -2.43
N VAL A 93 11.34 -6.42 -1.48
CA VAL A 93 11.95 -7.76 -1.40
C VAL A 93 11.60 -8.62 -2.60
N VAL A 94 10.33 -8.63 -3.02
CA VAL A 94 9.86 -9.42 -4.18
C VAL A 94 10.50 -8.91 -5.47
N PHE A 95 10.56 -7.59 -5.65
CA PHE A 95 11.19 -6.96 -6.81
C PHE A 95 12.69 -7.27 -6.89
N ASN A 96 13.44 -7.03 -5.81
CA ASN A 96 14.90 -7.24 -5.82
C ASN A 96 15.30 -8.72 -5.85
N SER A 97 14.43 -9.62 -5.39
CA SER A 97 14.66 -11.06 -5.52
C SER A 97 14.33 -11.63 -6.91
N GLY A 98 13.80 -10.80 -7.83
CA GLY A 98 13.37 -11.24 -9.16
C GLY A 98 12.17 -12.18 -9.14
N ARG A 99 11.36 -12.15 -8.07
CA ARG A 99 10.21 -13.05 -7.86
C ARG A 99 8.87 -12.39 -8.11
N VAL A 100 8.84 -11.31 -8.89
CA VAL A 100 7.59 -10.67 -9.30
C VAL A 100 6.84 -11.66 -10.20
N PRO A 101 5.58 -12.01 -9.88
CA PRO A 101 4.81 -12.94 -10.70
C PRO A 101 4.35 -12.26 -12.01
N ASP A 102 4.20 -13.06 -13.06
CA ASP A 102 3.64 -12.59 -14.35
C ASP A 102 2.23 -12.02 -14.21
N ASP A 103 1.41 -12.58 -13.31
CA ASP A 103 0.07 -12.09 -12.98
C ASP A 103 0.06 -11.58 -11.52
N ILE A 104 0.24 -10.26 -11.37
CA ILE A 104 0.22 -9.59 -10.07
C ILE A 104 -1.23 -9.52 -9.59
N ARG A 105 -1.51 -10.21 -8.49
CA ARG A 105 -2.83 -10.25 -7.86
C ARG A 105 -2.80 -9.69 -6.46
N ILE A 106 -3.80 -8.88 -6.15
CA ILE A 106 -4.01 -8.37 -4.80
C ILE A 106 -4.33 -9.52 -3.84
N THR A 107 -3.76 -9.44 -2.64
CA THR A 107 -4.00 -10.40 -1.56
C THR A 107 -5.41 -10.25 -1.00
N ASP A 108 -5.89 -11.22 -0.21
CA ASP A 108 -7.20 -11.10 0.43
C ASP A 108 -7.26 -9.94 1.44
N HIS A 109 -6.13 -9.65 2.12
CA HIS A 109 -6.00 -8.42 2.92
C HIS A 109 -6.20 -7.17 2.05
N GLY A 110 -5.49 -7.08 0.92
CA GLY A 110 -5.62 -5.94 0.03
C GLY A 110 -7.03 -5.79 -0.55
N LYS A 111 -7.74 -6.90 -0.84
CA LYS A 111 -9.16 -6.85 -1.23
C LYS A 111 -10.01 -6.23 -0.13
N ALA A 112 -9.83 -6.67 1.12
CA ALA A 112 -10.57 -6.11 2.25
C ALA A 112 -10.30 -4.61 2.42
N VAL A 113 -9.04 -4.18 2.28
CA VAL A 113 -8.65 -2.76 2.33
C VAL A 113 -9.29 -1.94 1.20
N VAL A 114 -9.21 -2.42 -0.05
CA VAL A 114 -9.81 -1.73 -1.20
C VAL A 114 -11.33 -1.62 -1.02
N GLN A 115 -12.00 -2.70 -0.61
CA GLN A 115 -13.45 -2.68 -0.35
C GLN A 115 -13.81 -1.68 0.75
N ALA A 116 -13.07 -1.66 1.85
CA ALA A 116 -13.28 -0.71 2.93
C ALA A 116 -13.10 0.75 2.44
N ASN A 117 -12.11 1.01 1.59
CA ASN A 117 -11.89 2.33 1.00
C ASN A 117 -12.97 2.72 -0.03
N CYS A 118 -13.50 1.77 -0.80
CA CYS A 118 -14.67 2.01 -1.64
C CYS A 118 -15.84 2.49 -0.80
N ILE A 119 -16.17 1.77 0.29
CA ILE A 119 -17.27 2.12 1.19
C ILE A 119 -17.00 3.44 1.90
N ARG A 120 -15.77 3.69 2.37
CA ARG A 120 -15.38 4.93 3.06
C ARG A 120 -15.61 6.19 2.21
N CYS A 121 -15.31 6.12 0.91
CA CYS A 121 -15.51 7.25 -0.01
C CYS A 121 -16.93 7.32 -0.59
N HIS A 122 -17.63 6.20 -0.67
CA HIS A 122 -18.96 6.10 -1.27
C HIS A 122 -20.07 5.78 -0.25
N GLU A 123 -19.86 6.09 1.03
CA GLU A 123 -20.70 5.66 2.16
C GLU A 123 -22.19 5.87 1.88
N THR A 124 -22.59 7.09 1.53
CA THR A 124 -23.98 7.44 1.21
C THR A 124 -24.53 6.67 0.01
N ALA A 125 -23.71 6.38 -1.00
CA ALA A 125 -24.15 5.66 -2.19
C ALA A 125 -24.38 4.16 -1.93
N VAL A 126 -23.69 3.59 -0.93
CA VAL A 126 -23.76 2.16 -0.59
C VAL A 126 -24.52 1.88 0.71
N GLU A 127 -25.05 2.91 1.37
CA GLU A 127 -25.75 2.81 2.66
C GLU A 127 -26.92 1.82 2.63
N MET A 128 -27.66 1.80 1.51
CA MET A 128 -28.86 0.98 1.34
C MET A 128 -28.63 -0.29 0.51
N ILE A 129 -27.37 -0.69 0.31
CA ILE A 129 -26.98 -1.82 -0.55
C ILE A 129 -26.25 -2.88 0.29
N ASP A 130 -26.42 -4.15 -0.06
CA ASP A 130 -25.61 -5.23 0.51
C ASP A 130 -24.13 -5.08 0.12
N GLN A 131 -23.28 -4.84 1.13
CA GLN A 131 -21.84 -4.64 0.98
C GLN A 131 -21.04 -5.95 1.03
N LYS A 132 -21.70 -7.12 1.05
CA LYS A 132 -21.05 -8.44 1.01
C LYS A 132 -20.36 -8.74 -0.31
N ARG A 133 -20.85 -8.18 -1.42
CA ARG A 133 -20.21 -8.31 -2.73
C ARG A 133 -19.16 -7.21 -2.89
N TYR A 134 -18.05 -7.53 -3.55
CA TYR A 134 -17.05 -6.51 -3.82
C TYR A 134 -17.55 -5.49 -4.83
N CYS A 135 -17.28 -4.21 -4.58
CA CYS A 135 -17.74 -3.13 -5.44
C CYS A 135 -17.29 -3.34 -6.90
N TRP A 136 -16.07 -3.83 -7.10
CA TRP A 136 -15.50 -4.07 -8.42
C TRP A 136 -16.09 -5.28 -9.15
N ASP A 137 -16.82 -6.19 -8.49
CA ASP A 137 -17.49 -7.29 -9.18
C ASP A 137 -18.53 -6.77 -10.20
N CYS A 138 -19.17 -5.64 -9.89
CA CYS A 138 -20.03 -4.90 -10.81
C CYS A 138 -19.26 -3.75 -11.49
N HIS A 139 -18.47 -2.97 -10.73
CA HIS A 139 -17.66 -1.86 -11.25
C HIS A 139 -16.34 -2.35 -11.85
N ARG A 140 -16.43 -3.29 -12.80
CA ARG A 140 -15.28 -4.07 -13.32
C ARG A 140 -14.18 -3.23 -13.92
N ARG A 141 -14.51 -2.06 -14.48
CA ARG A 141 -13.53 -1.11 -15.06
C ARG A 141 -12.68 -0.42 -13.99
N VAL A 142 -13.08 -0.42 -12.72
CA VAL A 142 -12.24 0.08 -11.62
C VAL A 142 -11.06 -0.85 -11.35
N MET A 143 -11.16 -2.13 -11.72
CA MET A 143 -10.00 -3.01 -11.73
C MET A 143 -9.07 -2.65 -12.88
N HIS A 144 -7.80 -2.45 -12.57
CA HIS A 144 -6.75 -2.11 -13.54
C HIS A 144 -6.65 -3.07 -14.72
N ARG A 145 -7.12 -4.32 -14.58
CA ARG A 145 -7.11 -5.32 -15.66
C ARG A 145 -8.13 -5.07 -16.77
N ASN A 146 -9.22 -4.34 -16.51
CA ASN A 146 -10.38 -4.27 -17.41
C ASN A 146 -10.60 -2.89 -18.03
N VAL A 147 -9.60 -2.02 -17.97
CA VAL A 147 -9.64 -0.66 -18.56
C VAL A 147 -9.24 -0.63 -20.04
N GLY A 148 -8.78 -1.74 -20.60
CA GLY A 148 -8.43 -1.84 -22.02
C GLY A 148 -7.04 -1.31 -22.40
N VAL A 149 -6.20 -0.95 -21.42
CA VAL A 149 -4.76 -0.76 -21.66
C VAL A 149 -4.07 -2.13 -21.77
N PRO A 150 -3.20 -2.36 -22.77
CA PRO A 150 -2.43 -3.59 -22.87
C PRO A 150 -1.59 -3.79 -21.61
N PHE A 151 -1.52 -5.04 -21.11
CA PHE A 151 -0.44 -5.41 -20.19
C PHE A 151 0.85 -5.42 -21.00
N THR A 152 1.56 -4.28 -21.01
CA THR A 152 2.90 -4.21 -21.57
C THR A 152 3.83 -5.00 -20.65
N ARG A 153 4.51 -5.99 -21.24
CA ARG A 153 5.62 -6.70 -20.61
C ARG A 153 6.89 -5.90 -20.77
#